data_AF-A0A3M1EGA3-F1
#
_entry.id   AF-A0A3M1EGA3-F1
#
_cell.length_a   1.000
_cell.length_b   1.000
_cell.length_c   1.000
_cell.angle_alpha   90.00
_cell.angle_beta   90.00
_cell.angle_gamma   90.00
#
_symmetry.space_group_name_H-M   'P 1'
#
loop_
_entity.id
_entity.type
_entity.pdbx_description
1 polymer ?
#
loop_
_entity_poly.entity_id
_entity_poly.type
_entity_poly.pdbx_seq_one_letter_code
_entity_poly.pdbx_strand_id
1 'polypeptide(L)'
;MPAQGAEVIKAVVAALVSKAGVVCVFADVTCNGVVDLTDLVDVANHWRLDPGEAGNGGYDLNHDARMDIVDIQIVAMSFSQ
;
A
#
# COMPACT_ATOMS: atom_id res chain seq x y z
N MET A 1 39.52 13.02 10.59
CA MET A 1 38.81 12.72 9.32
C MET A 1 37.40 12.19 9.63
N PRO A 2 36.45 13.02 10.10
CA PRO A 2 35.12 12.53 10.52
C PRO A 2 34.09 12.44 9.37
N ALA A 3 34.36 13.02 8.20
CA ALA A 3 33.39 13.13 7.11
C ALA A 3 33.03 11.79 6.43
N GLN A 4 33.95 10.81 6.42
CA GLN A 4 33.72 9.53 5.74
C GLN A 4 32.72 8.62 6.49
N GLY A 5 32.67 8.68 7.82
CA GLY A 5 31.74 7.85 8.61
C GLY A 5 30.28 8.24 8.41
N ALA A 6 29.99 9.54 8.33
CA ALA A 6 28.62 10.05 8.15
C ALA A 6 28.05 9.73 6.75
N GLU A 7 28.89 9.81 5.72
CA GLU A 7 28.51 9.47 4.33
C GLU A 7 28.20 7.98 4.19
N VAL A 8 28.99 7.10 4.82
CA VAL A 8 28.73 5.65 4.82
C VAL A 8 27.41 5.33 5.52
N ILE A 9 27.11 5.98 6.65
CA ILE A 9 25.83 5.78 7.36
C ILE A 9 24.65 6.21 6.48
N LYS A 10 24.70 7.36 5.81
CA LYS A 10 23.64 7.81 4.90
C LYS A 10 23.39 6.82 3.77
N ALA A 11 24.46 6.33 3.14
CA ALA A 11 24.34 5.36 2.04
C ALA A 11 23.71 4.04 2.50
N VAL A 12 24.10 3.56 3.69
CA VAL A 12 23.52 2.33 4.27
C VAL A 12 22.05 2.50 4.62
N VAL A 13 21.66 3.64 5.20
CA VAL A 13 20.26 3.94 5.51
C VAL A 13 19.41 4.04 4.24
N ALA A 14 19.88 4.77 3.21
CA ALA A 14 19.17 4.87 1.94
C ALA A 14 19.01 3.51 1.26
N ALA A 15 20.05 2.67 1.28
CA ALA A 15 20.00 1.33 0.74
C ALA A 15 19.01 0.43 1.51
N LEU A 16 18.99 0.49 2.83
CA LEU A 16 18.05 -0.26 3.68
C LEU A 16 16.60 0.17 3.42
N VAL A 17 16.33 1.47 3.34
CA VAL A 17 15.00 2.00 2.99
C VAL A 17 14.59 1.55 1.59
N SER A 18 15.49 1.55 0.62
CA SER A 18 15.20 1.08 -0.74
C SER A 18 14.98 -0.44 -0.84
N LYS A 19 15.54 -1.23 0.08
CA LYS A 19 15.45 -2.70 0.11
C LYS A 19 14.32 -3.24 0.96
N ALA A 20 13.82 -2.46 1.92
CA ALA A 20 12.75 -2.90 2.82
C ALA A 20 11.47 -3.26 2.05
N GLY A 21 11.36 -2.86 0.78
CA GLY A 21 10.09 -2.84 0.07
C GLY A 21 9.20 -1.79 0.71
N VAL A 22 8.25 -1.24 -0.04
CA VAL A 22 7.18 -0.54 0.66
C VAL A 22 6.33 -1.64 1.30
N VAL A 23 6.32 -1.69 2.63
CA VAL A 23 5.40 -2.57 3.35
C VAL A 23 4.03 -1.92 3.25
N CYS A 24 3.22 -2.38 2.30
CA CYS A 24 1.82 -2.02 2.22
C CYS A 24 1.15 -2.56 3.49
N VAL A 25 0.68 -1.66 4.34
CA VAL A 25 -0.15 -2.07 5.49
C VAL A 25 -1.54 -2.44 4.98
N PHE A 26 -2.31 -3.17 5.79
CA PHE A 26 -3.69 -3.49 5.42
C PHE A 26 -4.46 -2.20 5.06
N ALA A 27 -5.15 -2.21 3.93
CA ALA A 27 -5.86 -1.08 3.32
C ALA A 27 -5.01 0.07 2.73
N ASP A 28 -3.67 0.06 2.87
CA ASP A 28 -2.75 0.94 2.12
C ASP A 28 -2.41 0.27 0.79
N VAL A 29 -3.37 0.28 -0.14
CA VAL A 29 -3.25 -0.40 -1.44
C VAL A 29 -2.27 0.33 -2.38
N THR A 30 -2.04 1.62 -2.16
CA THR A 30 -1.05 2.40 -2.92
C THR A 30 0.37 2.25 -2.38
N CYS A 31 0.52 1.58 -1.22
CA CYS A 31 1.79 1.34 -0.56
C CYS A 31 2.56 2.65 -0.37
N ASN A 32 1.91 3.65 0.21
CA ASN A 32 2.50 4.95 0.48
C ASN A 32 2.84 5.15 1.98
N GLY A 33 2.42 4.21 2.83
CA GLY A 33 2.64 4.22 4.28
C GLY A 33 1.52 4.89 5.08
N VAL A 34 0.44 5.35 4.44
CA VAL A 34 -0.73 5.98 5.05
C VAL A 34 -1.97 5.48 4.33
N VAL A 35 -3.03 5.16 5.08
CA VAL A 35 -4.34 4.85 4.49
C VAL A 35 -5.14 6.15 4.37
N ASP A 36 -5.34 6.63 3.14
CA ASP A 36 -6.05 7.88 2.86
C ASP A 36 -6.99 7.81 1.65
N LEU A 37 -7.47 8.98 1.21
CA LEU A 37 -8.40 9.09 0.08
C LEU A 37 -7.82 8.52 -1.23
N THR A 38 -6.51 8.46 -1.37
CA THR A 38 -5.84 7.87 -2.54
C THR A 38 -6.12 6.38 -2.61
N ASP A 39 -6.00 5.66 -1.49
CA ASP A 39 -6.31 4.23 -1.40
C ASP A 39 -7.79 3.96 -1.68
N LEU A 40 -8.66 4.82 -1.15
CA LEU A 40 -10.10 4.67 -1.34
C LEU A 40 -10.48 4.86 -2.81
N VAL A 41 -9.91 5.88 -3.46
CA VAL A 41 -10.12 6.12 -4.89
C VAL A 41 -9.56 4.98 -5.72
N ASP A 42 -8.41 4.42 -5.35
CA ASP A 42 -7.81 3.32 -6.10
C ASP A 42 -8.67 2.05 -6.03
N VAL A 43 -9.15 1.66 -4.85
CA VAL A 43 -10.13 0.55 -4.72
C VAL A 43 -11.42 0.86 -5.48
N ALA A 44 -11.93 2.10 -5.39
CA ALA A 44 -13.16 2.48 -6.07
C ALA A 44 -13.07 2.42 -7.60
N ASN A 45 -11.90 2.73 -8.17
CA ASN A 45 -11.66 2.63 -9.62
C ASN A 45 -11.69 1.18 -10.13
N HIS A 46 -11.55 0.22 -9.23
CA HIS A 46 -11.57 -1.20 -9.55
C HIS A 46 -12.89 -1.88 -9.15
N TRP A 47 -13.89 -1.13 -8.70
CA TRP A 47 -15.22 -1.64 -8.37
C TRP A 47 -15.85 -2.43 -9.53
N ARG A 48 -16.43 -3.60 -9.22
CA ARG A 48 -17.05 -4.57 -10.17
C ARG A 48 -16.08 -5.23 -11.17
N LEU A 49 -14.76 -5.11 -10.99
CA LEU A 49 -13.88 -6.01 -11.74
C LEU A 49 -14.01 -7.43 -11.19
N ASP A 50 -13.99 -8.41 -12.10
CA ASP A 50 -14.00 -9.81 -11.70
C ASP A 50 -12.62 -10.16 -11.08
N PRO A 51 -12.59 -10.84 -9.92
CA PRO A 51 -11.34 -11.17 -9.20
C PRO A 51 -10.46 -12.20 -9.92
N GLY A 52 -10.90 -12.67 -11.09
CA GLY A 52 -10.14 -13.56 -11.96
C GLY A 52 -9.20 -12.83 -12.93
N GLU A 53 -9.33 -11.51 -13.08
CA GLU A 53 -8.39 -10.76 -13.93
C GLU A 53 -7.05 -10.58 -13.21
N ALA A 54 -5.98 -10.96 -13.90
CA ALA A 54 -4.62 -10.86 -13.38
C ALA A 54 -4.30 -9.40 -13.02
N GLY A 55 -4.11 -9.11 -11.74
CA GLY A 55 -3.81 -7.77 -11.22
C GLY A 55 -4.77 -7.27 -10.14
N ASN A 56 -5.94 -7.91 -9.96
CA ASN A 56 -7.00 -7.41 -9.08
C ASN A 56 -6.92 -7.85 -7.61
N GLY A 57 -6.06 -8.82 -7.26
CA GLY A 57 -6.00 -9.39 -5.91
C GLY A 57 -5.55 -8.41 -4.81
N GLY A 58 -5.01 -7.25 -5.16
CA GLY A 58 -4.66 -6.20 -4.19
C GLY A 58 -5.85 -5.34 -3.73
N TYR A 59 -6.99 -5.44 -4.41
CA TYR A 59 -8.17 -4.60 -4.17
C TYR A 59 -9.36 -5.37 -3.56
N ASP A 60 -9.33 -6.71 -3.59
CA ASP A 60 -10.23 -7.59 -2.84
C ASP A 60 -9.66 -7.78 -1.42
N LEU A 61 -10.05 -6.88 -0.52
CA LEU A 61 -9.49 -6.76 0.83
C LEU A 61 -10.11 -7.75 1.81
N ASN A 62 -11.32 -8.23 1.53
CA ASN A 62 -12.02 -9.22 2.37
C ASN A 62 -11.88 -10.66 1.85
N HIS A 63 -11.27 -10.85 0.67
CA HIS A 63 -11.05 -12.12 -0.01
C HIS A 63 -12.34 -12.89 -0.32
N ASP A 64 -13.44 -12.20 -0.62
CA ASP A 64 -14.72 -12.81 -0.96
C ASP A 64 -14.91 -13.07 -2.46
N ALA A 65 -13.84 -12.85 -3.25
CA ALA A 65 -13.85 -12.93 -4.69
C ALA A 65 -14.90 -11.99 -5.31
N ARG A 66 -15.03 -10.79 -4.74
CA ARG A 66 -15.74 -9.66 -5.32
C ARG A 66 -14.97 -8.40 -4.95
N MET A 67 -15.03 -7.42 -5.85
CA MET A 67 -14.55 -6.07 -5.56
C MET A 67 -15.75 -5.15 -5.54
N ASP A 68 -16.23 -4.84 -4.34
CA ASP A 68 -17.49 -4.15 -4.14
C ASP A 68 -17.44 -3.10 -3.00
N ILE A 69 -18.61 -2.75 -2.48
CA ILE A 69 -18.73 -1.75 -1.42
C ILE A 69 -18.02 -2.14 -0.15
N VAL A 70 -17.87 -3.43 0.11
CA VAL A 70 -17.24 -3.93 1.32
C VAL A 70 -15.75 -3.58 1.32
N ASP A 71 -15.07 -3.70 0.17
CA ASP A 71 -13.65 -3.33 0.05
C ASP A 71 -13.44 -1.82 0.22
N ILE A 72 -14.30 -1.00 -0.40
CA ILE A 72 -14.27 0.46 -0.19
C ILE A 72 -14.50 0.80 1.29
N GLN A 73 -15.45 0.13 1.95
CA GLN A 73 -15.74 0.35 3.36
C GLN A 73 -14.55 -0.03 4.25
N ILE A 74 -13.82 -1.11 3.93
CA ILE A 74 -12.60 -1.50 4.64
C ILE A 74 -11.56 -0.38 4.60
N VAL A 75 -11.37 0.24 3.43
CA VAL A 75 -10.45 1.37 3.31
C VAL A 75 -10.94 2.58 4.11
N ALA A 76 -12.22 2.95 3.97
CA ALA A 76 -12.79 4.08 4.68
C ALA A 76 -12.72 3.94 6.21
N MET A 77 -12.90 2.72 6.73
CA MET A 77 -12.77 2.41 8.17
C MET A 77 -11.31 2.38 8.64
N SER A 78 -10.37 2.25 7.72
CA SER A 78 -8.93 2.22 8.00
C SER A 78 -8.29 3.61 7.93
N PHE A 79 -9.05 4.66 7.59
CA PHE A 79 -8.56 6.04 7.57
C PHE A 79 -8.04 6.45 8.95
N SER A 80 -6.73 6.68 9.02
CA SER A 80 -6.03 7.21 10.21
C SER A 80 -6.22 6.41 11.50
N GLN A 81 -5.71 5.17 11.50
CA GLN A 81 -5.13 4.53 12.69
C GLN A 81 -3.61 4.74 12.75
#